data_AF-A0A2M7USL5-F1
#
_entry.id   AF-A0A2M7USL5-F1
#
_cell.length_a   1.000
_cell.length_b   1.000
_cell.length_c   1.000
_cell.angle_alpha   90.00
_cell.angle_beta   90.00
_cell.angle_gamma   90.00
#
_symmetry.space_group_name_H-M   'P 1'
#
loop_
_entity.id
_entity.type
_entity.pdbx_description
1 polymer ?
#
loop_
_entity_poly.entity_id
_entity_poly.type
_entity_poly.pdbx_seq_one_letter_code
_entity_poly.pdbx_strand_id
1 'polypeptide(L)'
;MTIGVNSPPFRAGITLIEKEADTKKAIKDAEKDLEKKVLVKYPTLTEEEIKTLVVERKWMDELSARVLGEIDRLSQTLTGRVKELAERYAEPMAEVTSEVETLTKKVEDHLAKMGFNLE
;
A
#
# COMPACT_ATOMS: atom_id res chain seq x y z
N MET A 1 53.42 -5.43 -9.65
CA MET A 1 52.92 -6.47 -8.72
C MET A 1 51.64 -7.01 -9.33
N THR A 2 51.71 -8.13 -10.04
CA THR A 2 50.54 -8.76 -10.65
C THR A 2 49.64 -9.23 -9.51
N ILE A 3 48.45 -8.64 -9.39
CA ILE A 3 47.42 -9.14 -8.49
C ILE A 3 47.02 -10.50 -9.06
N GLY A 4 47.68 -11.55 -8.59
CA GLY A 4 47.56 -12.88 -9.14
C GLY A 4 46.12 -13.35 -9.01
N VAL A 5 45.59 -13.97 -10.06
CA VAL A 5 44.25 -14.60 -10.14
C VAL A 5 44.05 -15.68 -9.06
N ASN A 6 45.08 -15.97 -8.25
CA ASN A 6 45.06 -16.89 -7.10
C ASN A 6 44.88 -16.19 -5.74
N SER A 7 44.61 -14.88 -5.71
CA SER A 7 44.33 -14.17 -4.46
C SER A 7 42.97 -14.63 -3.88
N PRO A 8 42.85 -14.93 -2.57
CA PRO A 8 41.65 -15.51 -1.96
C PRO A 8 40.31 -14.82 -2.28
N PRO A 9 40.18 -13.47 -2.25
CA PRO A 9 38.91 -12.81 -2.56
C PRO A 9 38.51 -12.96 -4.04
N PHE A 10 39.49 -13.00 -4.95
CA PHE A 10 39.23 -13.20 -6.38
C PHE A 10 38.76 -14.64 -6.66
N ARG A 11 39.32 -15.64 -5.96
CA ARG A 11 38.88 -17.04 -6.05
C ARG A 11 37.45 -17.21 -5.52
N ALA A 12 37.14 -16.60 -4.36
CA ALA A 12 35.79 -16.61 -3.80
C ALA A 12 34.78 -15.97 -4.77
N GLY A 13 35.13 -14.85 -5.41
CA GLY A 13 34.31 -14.20 -6.43
C GLY A 13 34.05 -15.11 -7.65
N ILE A 14 35.09 -15.77 -8.17
CA ILE A 14 34.95 -16.72 -9.29
C ILE A 14 34.02 -17.89 -8.91
N THR A 15 34.20 -18.47 -7.72
CA THR A 15 33.34 -19.57 -7.25
C THR A 15 31.88 -19.15 -7.07
N LEU A 16 31.62 -17.91 -6.64
CA LEU A 16 30.24 -17.39 -6.56
C LEU A 16 29.61 -17.22 -7.94
N ILE A 17 30.38 -16.73 -8.92
CA ILE A 17 29.92 -16.60 -10.31
C ILE A 17 29.63 -17.96 -10.94
N GLU A 18 30.49 -18.95 -10.70
CA GLU A 18 30.28 -20.33 -11.15
C GLU A 18 29.01 -20.93 -10.53
N LYS A 19 28.82 -20.77 -9.21
CA LYS A 19 27.60 -21.20 -8.53
C LYS A 19 26.34 -20.51 -9.04
N GLU A 20 26.41 -19.20 -9.31
CA GLU A 20 25.30 -18.46 -9.89
C GLU A 20 24.94 -19.00 -11.28
N ALA A 21 25.94 -19.27 -12.13
CA ALA A 21 25.74 -19.82 -13.46
C ALA A 21 25.11 -21.22 -13.40
N ASP A 22 25.62 -22.10 -12.53
CA ASP A 22 25.09 -23.45 -12.33
C ASP A 22 23.66 -23.41 -11.79
N THR A 23 23.38 -22.53 -10.83
CA THR A 23 22.04 -22.35 -10.26
C THR A 23 21.06 -21.83 -11.32
N LYS A 24 21.45 -20.84 -12.12
CA LYS A 24 20.63 -20.34 -13.23
C LYS A 24 20.36 -21.42 -14.28
N LYS A 25 21.34 -22.29 -14.55
CA LYS A 25 21.16 -23.43 -15.46
C LYS A 25 20.17 -24.44 -14.88
N ALA A 26 20.34 -24.81 -13.61
CA ALA A 26 19.44 -25.73 -12.91
C ALA A 26 18.00 -25.20 -12.86
N ILE A 27 17.80 -23.90 -12.61
CA ILE A 27 16.48 -23.26 -12.66
C ILE A 27 15.86 -23.40 -14.06
N LYS A 28 16.60 -23.04 -15.12
CA LYS A 28 16.09 -23.14 -16.49
C LYS A 28 15.75 -24.57 -16.90
N ASP A 29 16.54 -25.54 -16.48
CA ASP A 29 16.28 -26.95 -16.78
C ASP A 29 15.04 -27.46 -16.02
N ALA A 30 14.87 -27.04 -14.77
CA ALA A 30 13.67 -27.33 -13.97
C ALA A 30 12.41 -26.64 -14.53
N GLU A 31 12.51 -25.39 -14.98
CA GLU A 31 11.41 -24.66 -15.64
C GLU A 31 10.95 -25.40 -16.90
N LYS A 32 11.89 -25.82 -17.76
CA LYS A 32 11.56 -26.60 -18.97
C LYS A 32 10.92 -27.95 -18.66
N ASP A 33 11.37 -28.64 -17.62
CA ASP A 33 10.76 -29.90 -17.20
C ASP A 33 9.35 -29.68 -16.66
N LEU A 34 9.15 -28.62 -15.87
CA LEU A 34 7.83 -28.23 -15.38
C LEU A 34 6.89 -27.85 -16.53
N GLU A 35 7.34 -27.05 -17.49
CA GLU A 35 6.56 -26.69 -18.69
C GLU A 35 6.08 -27.92 -19.44
N LYS A 36 6.97 -28.90 -19.67
CA LYS A 36 6.61 -30.17 -20.32
C LYS A 36 5.54 -30.92 -19.54
N LYS A 37 5.69 -31.05 -18.23
CA LYS A 37 4.71 -31.72 -17.36
C LYS A 37 3.36 -31.01 -17.40
N VAL A 38 3.38 -29.69 -17.37
CA VAL A 38 2.18 -28.85 -17.45
C VAL A 38 1.46 -29.07 -18.79
N LEU A 39 2.18 -29.03 -19.92
CA LEU A 39 1.61 -29.28 -21.25
C LEU A 39 1.00 -30.68 -21.37
N VAL A 40 1.62 -31.70 -20.76
CA VAL A 40 1.07 -33.06 -20.73
C VAL A 40 -0.19 -33.13 -19.86
N LYS A 41 -0.28 -32.37 -18.77
CA LYS A 41 -1.42 -32.38 -17.84
C LYS A 41 -2.64 -31.66 -18.40
N TYR A 42 -2.46 -30.54 -19.12
CA TYR A 42 -3.58 -29.69 -19.59
C TYR A 42 -4.69 -30.45 -20.35
N PRO A 43 -4.39 -31.32 -21.33
CA PRO A 43 -5.41 -32.09 -22.05
C PRO A 43 -6.16 -33.12 -21.20
N THR A 44 -5.62 -33.49 -20.04
CA THR A 44 -6.20 -34.50 -19.14
C THR A 44 -7.15 -33.90 -18.11
N LEU A 45 -7.28 -32.57 -18.07
CA LEU A 45 -8.13 -31.90 -17.11
C LEU A 45 -9.61 -32.10 -17.44
N THR A 46 -10.36 -32.53 -16.44
CA THR A 46 -11.81 -32.61 -16.49
C THR A 46 -12.45 -31.23 -16.36
N GLU A 47 -13.71 -31.10 -16.73
CA GLU A 47 -14.46 -29.84 -16.59
C GLU A 47 -14.51 -29.36 -15.13
N GLU A 48 -14.67 -30.27 -14.18
CA GLU A 48 -14.69 -29.96 -12.75
C GLU A 48 -13.34 -29.38 -12.30
N GLU A 49 -12.22 -30.03 -12.66
CA GLU A 49 -10.88 -29.53 -12.36
C GLU A 49 -10.63 -28.16 -13.00
N ILE A 50 -11.09 -27.95 -14.24
CA ILE A 50 -10.99 -26.64 -14.92
C ILE A 50 -11.78 -25.57 -14.17
N LYS A 51 -13.00 -25.87 -13.72
CA LYS A 51 -13.84 -24.94 -12.95
C LYS A 51 -13.17 -24.55 -11.64
N THR A 52 -12.64 -25.51 -10.88
CA THR A 52 -11.88 -25.24 -9.66
C THR A 52 -10.67 -24.35 -9.94
N LEU A 53 -9.87 -24.66 -10.97
CA LEU A 53 -8.67 -23.88 -11.29
C LEU A 53 -9.00 -22.44 -11.72
N VAL A 54 -10.01 -22.25 -12.57
CA VAL A 54 -10.33 -20.93 -13.13
C VAL A 54 -11.17 -20.10 -12.16
N VAL A 55 -12.26 -20.67 -11.64
CA VAL A 55 -13.20 -19.92 -10.80
C VAL A 55 -12.61 -19.77 -9.41
N GLU A 56 -12.34 -20.87 -8.73
CA GLU A 56 -11.96 -20.84 -7.31
C GLU A 56 -10.53 -20.35 -7.10
N ARG A 57 -9.56 -20.83 -7.89
CA ARG A 57 -8.15 -20.47 -7.65
C ARG A 57 -7.68 -19.23 -8.39
N LYS A 58 -8.21 -18.92 -9.57
CA LYS A 58 -7.75 -17.75 -10.34
C LYS A 58 -8.63 -16.53 -10.11
N TRP A 59 -9.94 -16.66 -10.29
CA TRP A 59 -10.83 -15.51 -10.26
C TRP A 59 -11.21 -15.09 -8.85
N MET A 60 -11.55 -16.01 -7.96
CA MET A 60 -11.91 -15.66 -6.59
C MET A 60 -10.74 -15.02 -5.83
N ASP A 61 -9.51 -15.49 -6.04
CA ASP A 61 -8.31 -14.89 -5.45
C ASP A 61 -8.10 -13.45 -5.94
N GLU A 62 -8.13 -13.22 -7.24
CA GLU A 62 -7.98 -11.88 -7.84
C GLU A 62 -9.13 -10.94 -7.43
N LEU A 63 -10.37 -11.43 -7.42
CA LEU A 63 -11.53 -10.65 -7.03
C LEU A 63 -11.43 -10.24 -5.55
N SER A 64 -11.04 -11.16 -4.68
CA SER A 64 -10.85 -10.88 -3.26
C SER A 64 -9.76 -9.83 -3.05
N ALA A 65 -8.62 -9.96 -3.74
CA ALA A 65 -7.54 -8.98 -3.67
C ALA A 65 -7.99 -7.58 -4.13
N ARG A 66 -8.79 -7.50 -5.19
CA ARG A 66 -9.34 -6.23 -5.68
C ARG A 66 -10.32 -5.59 -4.71
N VAL A 67 -11.23 -6.38 -4.14
CA VAL A 67 -12.22 -5.89 -3.17
C VAL A 67 -11.52 -5.36 -1.93
N LEU A 68 -10.55 -6.09 -1.39
CA LEU A 68 -9.77 -5.65 -0.23
C LEU A 68 -8.96 -4.38 -0.55
N GLY A 69 -8.30 -4.34 -1.71
CA GLY A 69 -7.56 -3.15 -2.14
C GLY A 69 -8.45 -1.91 -2.31
N GLU A 70 -9.70 -2.07 -2.74
CA GLU A 70 -10.66 -0.97 -2.83
C GLU A 70 -11.08 -0.45 -1.45
N ILE A 71 -11.28 -1.35 -0.48
CA ILE A 71 -11.58 -0.98 0.91
C ILE A 71 -10.42 -0.19 1.52
N ASP A 72 -9.18 -0.64 1.32
CA ASP A 72 -8.00 0.06 1.79
C ASP A 72 -7.87 1.45 1.16
N ARG A 73 -8.06 1.55 -0.17
CA ARG A 73 -8.00 2.82 -0.89
C ARG A 73 -9.05 3.81 -0.37
N LEU A 74 -10.27 3.36 -0.16
CA LEU A 74 -11.35 4.19 0.35
C LEU A 74 -11.05 4.66 1.78
N SER A 75 -10.54 3.77 2.62
CA SER A 75 -10.16 4.08 4.02
C SER A 75 -9.06 5.13 4.08
N GLN A 76 -8.03 5.00 3.24
CA GLN A 76 -6.96 6.00 3.13
C GLN A 76 -7.47 7.34 2.61
N THR A 77 -8.34 7.31 1.60
CA THR A 77 -8.94 8.52 1.03
C THR A 77 -9.78 9.27 2.07
N LEU A 78 -10.61 8.54 2.82
CA LEU A 78 -11.42 9.12 3.89
C LEU A 78 -10.56 9.73 4.99
N THR A 79 -9.51 9.00 5.41
CA THR A 79 -8.56 9.49 6.41
C THR A 79 -7.88 10.79 5.96
N GLY A 80 -7.45 10.86 4.70
CA GLY A 80 -6.88 12.07 4.11
C GLY A 80 -7.86 13.24 4.16
N ARG A 81 -9.12 13.03 3.74
CA ARG A 81 -10.15 14.08 3.77
C ARG A 81 -10.48 14.56 5.19
N VAL A 82 -10.50 13.65 6.18
CA VAL A 82 -10.72 14.04 7.59
C VAL A 82 -9.58 14.92 8.08
N LYS A 83 -8.33 14.55 7.76
CA LYS A 83 -7.16 15.35 8.10
C LYS A 83 -7.20 16.74 7.44
N GLU A 84 -7.48 16.80 6.14
CA GLU A 84 -7.62 18.06 5.41
C GLU A 84 -8.70 18.97 6.02
N LEU A 85 -9.85 18.40 6.40
CA LEU A 85 -10.90 19.17 7.08
C LEU A 85 -10.44 19.68 8.44
N ALA A 86 -9.81 18.83 9.24
CA ALA A 86 -9.32 19.22 10.56
C ALA A 86 -8.30 20.37 10.46
N GLU A 87 -7.34 20.27 9.53
CA GLU A 87 -6.36 21.32 9.28
C GLU A 87 -7.02 22.61 8.78
N ARG A 88 -7.94 22.50 7.81
CA ARG A 88 -8.62 23.67 7.23
C ARG A 88 -9.45 24.43 8.27
N TYR A 89 -10.10 23.77 9.20
CA TYR A 89 -10.93 24.42 10.21
C TYR A 89 -10.18 24.81 11.49
N ALA A 90 -8.94 24.36 11.69
CA ALA A 90 -8.18 24.69 12.89
C ALA A 90 -7.96 26.20 13.08
N GLU A 91 -7.48 26.90 12.06
CA GLU A 91 -7.21 28.35 12.15
C GLU A 91 -8.48 29.21 12.03
N PRO A 92 -9.38 29.01 11.05
CA PRO A 92 -10.54 29.87 10.87
C PRO A 92 -11.53 29.81 12.03
N MET A 93 -11.65 28.66 12.69
CA MET A 93 -12.59 28.50 13.80
C MET A 93 -12.09 29.24 15.05
N ALA A 94 -10.77 29.27 15.28
CA ALA A 94 -10.17 30.07 16.35
C ALA A 94 -10.35 31.58 16.11
N GLU A 95 -10.16 32.03 14.87
CA GLU A 95 -10.35 33.44 14.48
C GLU A 95 -11.80 33.88 14.68
N VAL A 96 -12.77 33.11 14.16
CA VAL A 96 -14.20 33.38 14.33
C VAL A 96 -14.59 33.39 15.82
N THR A 97 -14.03 32.50 16.63
CA THR A 97 -14.29 32.48 18.09
C THR A 97 -13.80 33.77 18.76
N SER A 98 -12.60 34.23 18.41
CA SER A 98 -12.05 35.50 18.93
C SER A 98 -12.87 36.71 18.50
N GLU A 99 -13.36 36.74 17.26
CA GLU A 99 -14.24 37.81 16.78
C GLU A 99 -15.57 37.83 17.54
N VAL A 100 -16.16 36.65 17.78
CA VAL A 100 -17.40 36.52 18.58
C VAL A 100 -17.17 37.02 20.00
N GLU A 101 -16.11 36.61 20.69
CA GLU A 101 -15.80 37.12 22.04
C GLU A 101 -15.66 38.65 22.07
N THR A 102 -15.01 39.22 21.06
CA THR A 102 -14.82 40.67 20.94
C THR A 102 -16.14 41.40 20.74
N LEU A 103 -17.02 40.88 19.88
CA LEU A 103 -18.34 41.45 19.62
C LEU A 103 -19.26 41.29 20.83
N THR A 104 -19.22 40.13 21.51
CA THR A 104 -19.97 39.88 22.75
C THR A 104 -19.62 40.90 23.82
N LYS A 105 -18.33 41.15 24.08
CA LYS A 105 -17.90 42.20 25.04
C LYS A 105 -18.44 43.58 24.68
N LYS A 106 -18.42 43.96 23.40
CA LYS A 106 -18.98 45.25 22.97
C LYS A 106 -20.49 45.33 23.23
N VAL A 107 -21.22 44.24 22.99
CA VAL A 107 -22.66 44.16 23.25
C VAL A 107 -22.93 44.26 24.75
N GLU A 108 -22.19 43.52 25.58
CA GLU A 108 -22.28 43.57 27.04
C GLU A 108 -22.02 44.99 27.57
N ASP A 109 -20.95 45.64 27.10
CA ASP A 109 -20.64 47.03 27.45
C ASP A 109 -21.76 48.00 27.05
N HIS A 110 -22.37 47.80 25.89
CA HIS A 110 -23.48 48.63 25.42
C HIS A 110 -24.75 48.39 26.24
N LEU A 111 -25.06 47.14 26.57
CA LEU A 111 -26.22 46.78 27.40
C LEU A 111 -26.08 47.32 28.83
N ALA A 112 -24.88 47.23 29.40
CA ALA A 112 -24.57 47.83 30.70
C ALA A 112 -24.78 49.36 30.69
N LYS A 113 -24.33 50.05 29.63
CA LYS A 113 -24.59 51.50 29.44
C LYS A 113 -26.06 51.83 29.30
N MET A 114 -26.87 50.90 28.77
CA MET A 114 -28.32 51.04 28.65
C MET A 114 -29.08 50.65 29.94
N GLY A 115 -28.37 50.23 31.00
CA GLY A 115 -28.96 49.89 32.29
C GLY A 115 -29.45 48.43 32.41
N PHE A 116 -29.09 47.57 31.45
CA PHE A 116 -29.36 46.13 31.54
C PHE A 116 -28.15 45.42 32.15
N ASN A 117 -28.31 44.83 33.33
CA ASN A 117 -27.31 43.94 33.93
C ASN A 117 -27.61 42.50 33.48
N LEU A 118 -26.68 41.92 32.72
CA LEU A 118 -26.65 40.49 32.43
C LEU A 118 -25.84 39.82 33.56
N GLU A 119 -26.49 39.02 34.40
CA GLU A 119 -25.83 38.10 35.34
C GLU A 119 -25.22 36.89 34.60
#